data_AF-A0A956B8W2-F1
#
_entry.id   AF-A0A956B8W2-F1
#
_cell.length_a   1.000
_cell.length_b   1.000
_cell.length_c   1.000
_cell.angle_alpha   90.00
_cell.angle_beta   90.00
_cell.angle_gamma   90.00
#
_symmetry.space_group_name_H-M   'P 1'
#
loop_
_entity.id
_entity.type
_entity.pdbx_description
1 polymer ?
#
loop_
_entity_poly.entity_id
_entity_poly.type
_entity_poly.pdbx_seq_one_letter_code
_entity_poly.pdbx_strand_id
1 'polypeptide(L)'
;MRLIRLLALPLALMATPALAQPFADGPDAKKDAGPRPERRTWTVKSGDYAFTLEFNPGIPNPNQVVEIQVLAGSIPKTPHPRFGNRIPLEGARITVEAINPAGESIGRFLAHPFALQAGRYGLHVTPTQDGIYELFIQARTAEGEKVEARMKMPVNVWPLPKELEGGGDDVGNSGRRRPVIKK
;
A
#
# COMPACT_ATOMS: atom_id res chain seq x y z
N MET A 1 37.19 -32.06 -42.80
CA MET A 1 36.32 -33.04 -42.12
C MET A 1 36.75 -33.15 -40.67
N ARG A 2 36.00 -32.58 -39.72
CA ARG A 2 36.25 -32.78 -38.28
C ARG A 2 34.95 -33.16 -37.58
N LEU A 3 35.13 -34.15 -36.73
CA LEU A 3 34.19 -35.13 -36.22
C LEU A 3 33.28 -34.53 -35.15
N ILE A 4 31.96 -34.74 -35.30
CA ILE A 4 30.93 -34.40 -34.31
C ILE A 4 31.06 -35.38 -33.13
N ARG A 5 31.33 -34.85 -31.93
CA ARG A 5 31.30 -35.63 -30.68
C ARG A 5 29.97 -35.35 -29.98
N LEU A 6 29.01 -36.26 -30.15
CA LEU A 6 27.75 -36.31 -29.41
C LEU A 6 28.05 -36.77 -27.97
N LEU A 7 27.88 -35.89 -27.00
CA LEU A 7 28.01 -36.20 -25.57
C LEU A 7 26.61 -36.41 -24.99
N ALA A 8 26.26 -37.66 -24.73
CA ALA A 8 25.04 -38.05 -24.04
C ALA A 8 25.18 -37.74 -22.54
N LEU A 9 24.31 -36.88 -22.01
CA LEU A 9 24.18 -36.65 -20.57
C LEU A 9 23.29 -37.72 -19.93
N PRO A 10 23.66 -38.31 -18.78
CA PRO A 10 22.81 -39.22 -18.04
C PRO A 10 21.73 -38.45 -17.27
N LEU A 11 20.49 -38.85 -17.49
CA LEU A 11 19.31 -38.36 -16.78
C LEU A 11 19.28 -39.02 -15.39
N ALA A 12 19.78 -38.34 -14.36
CA ALA A 12 19.72 -38.80 -12.98
C ALA A 12 18.35 -38.48 -12.36
N LEU A 13 17.53 -39.50 -12.15
CA LEU A 13 16.24 -39.44 -11.46
C LEU A 13 16.50 -39.30 -9.95
N MET A 14 16.45 -38.07 -9.42
CA MET A 14 16.57 -37.82 -7.98
C MET A 14 15.20 -37.97 -7.32
N ALA A 15 15.02 -39.06 -6.55
CA ALA A 15 13.86 -39.28 -5.70
C ALA A 15 13.82 -38.23 -4.58
N THR A 16 12.75 -37.45 -4.53
CA THR A 16 12.53 -36.42 -3.51
C THR A 16 12.06 -37.06 -2.20
N PRO A 17 12.71 -36.84 -1.05
CA PRO A 17 12.23 -37.33 0.22
C PRO A 17 10.94 -36.58 0.61
N ALA A 18 9.87 -37.32 0.90
CA ALA A 18 8.63 -36.78 1.44
C ALA A 18 8.88 -36.25 2.85
N LEU A 19 9.04 -34.93 2.97
CA LEU A 19 9.07 -34.23 4.26
C LEU A 19 7.68 -34.33 4.90
N ALA A 20 7.60 -35.01 6.03
CA ALA A 20 6.42 -35.02 6.90
C ALA A 20 6.07 -33.58 7.28
N GLN A 21 4.82 -33.16 7.01
CA GLN A 21 4.32 -31.82 7.30
C GLN A 21 4.02 -31.68 8.80
N PRO A 22 4.74 -30.85 9.57
CA PRO A 22 4.49 -30.70 11.01
C PRO A 22 3.59 -29.48 11.30
N PHE A 23 2.50 -29.29 10.55
CA PHE A 23 1.56 -28.19 10.78
C PHE A 23 0.12 -28.63 10.46
N ALA A 24 -0.41 -29.51 11.33
CA ALA A 24 -1.85 -29.64 11.50
C ALA A 24 -2.32 -28.53 12.44
N ASP A 25 -2.26 -27.29 11.98
CA ASP A 25 -2.99 -26.20 12.63
C ASP A 25 -4.48 -26.51 12.46
N GLY A 26 -5.15 -26.74 13.59
CA GLY A 26 -6.58 -27.00 13.63
C GLY A 26 -7.36 -25.87 12.96
N PRO A 27 -8.62 -26.12 12.55
CA PRO A 27 -9.43 -25.12 11.86
C PRO A 27 -9.62 -23.92 12.78
N ASP A 28 -8.83 -22.86 12.55
CA ASP A 28 -9.03 -21.56 13.16
C ASP A 28 -10.46 -21.16 12.84
N ALA A 29 -11.30 -21.21 13.87
CA ALA A 29 -12.69 -20.79 13.79
C ALA A 29 -12.68 -19.37 13.22
N LYS A 30 -13.16 -19.25 11.97
CA LYS A 30 -13.33 -17.96 11.29
C LYS A 30 -14.20 -17.10 12.19
N LYS A 31 -13.55 -16.24 12.96
CA LYS A 31 -14.23 -15.22 13.75
C LYS A 31 -15.08 -14.44 12.75
N ASP A 32 -16.39 -14.41 12.94
CA ASP A 32 -17.31 -13.70 12.04
C ASP A 32 -16.83 -12.26 11.91
N ALA A 33 -16.18 -11.97 10.78
CA ALA A 33 -15.73 -10.64 10.48
C ALA A 33 -16.99 -9.80 10.28
N GLY A 34 -17.06 -8.64 10.94
CA GLY A 34 -18.20 -7.73 10.79
C GLY A 34 -18.48 -7.35 9.34
N PRO A 35 -19.52 -6.55 9.04
CA PRO A 35 -19.80 -6.15 7.67
C PRO A 35 -18.59 -5.44 7.02
N ARG A 36 -18.42 -5.61 5.69
CA ARG A 36 -17.37 -4.91 4.93
C ARG A 36 -17.60 -3.40 5.05
N PRO A 37 -16.56 -2.60 5.36
CA PRO A 37 -16.73 -1.16 5.46
C PRO A 37 -17.00 -0.56 4.08
N GLU A 38 -17.99 0.34 4.00
CA GLU A 38 -18.31 1.07 2.77
C GLU A 38 -17.16 1.97 2.33
N ARG A 39 -16.45 2.55 3.29
CA ARG A 39 -15.33 3.47 3.07
C ARG A 39 -14.18 3.11 3.98
N ARG A 40 -12.97 3.33 3.50
CA ARG A 40 -11.77 3.12 4.31
C ARG A 40 -10.78 4.25 4.16
N THR A 41 -10.08 4.57 5.25
CA THR A 41 -9.04 5.59 5.25
C THR A 41 -7.74 5.01 5.79
N TRP A 42 -6.63 5.29 5.09
CA TRP A 42 -5.27 5.02 5.55
C TRP A 42 -4.43 6.28 5.49
N THR A 43 -3.56 6.49 6.47
CA THR A 43 -2.55 7.54 6.42
C THR A 43 -1.18 6.93 6.40
N VAL A 44 -0.33 7.36 5.47
CA VAL A 44 1.10 7.04 5.42
C VAL A 44 1.91 8.33 5.56
N LYS A 45 3.03 8.28 6.27
CA LYS A 45 3.96 9.41 6.45
C LYS A 45 5.25 9.12 5.71
N SER A 46 5.81 10.14 5.07
CA SER A 46 7.10 10.08 4.39
C SER A 46 7.86 11.39 4.62
N GLY A 47 8.85 11.35 5.49
CA GLY A 47 9.58 12.54 5.94
C GLY A 47 8.65 13.60 6.55
N ASP A 48 8.72 14.81 6.01
CA ASP A 48 7.88 15.96 6.41
C ASP A 48 6.52 15.97 5.68
N TYR A 49 6.07 14.84 5.14
CA TYR A 49 4.82 14.72 4.39
C TYR A 49 3.91 13.61 4.93
N ALA A 50 2.60 13.79 4.77
CA ALA A 50 1.57 12.80 5.04
C ALA A 50 0.61 12.69 3.86
N PHE A 51 0.32 11.45 3.47
CA PHE A 51 -0.70 11.12 2.48
C PHE A 51 -1.80 10.33 3.16
N THR A 52 -3.03 10.83 3.11
CA THR A 52 -4.21 10.11 3.59
C THR A 52 -5.01 9.66 2.40
N LEU A 53 -5.18 8.35 2.23
CA LEU A 53 -5.93 7.75 1.14
C LEU A 53 -7.27 7.25 1.65
N GLU A 54 -8.32 7.69 0.98
CA GLU A 54 -9.69 7.29 1.20
C GLU A 54 -10.16 6.43 0.02
N PHE A 55 -10.60 5.21 0.31
CA PHE A 55 -11.08 4.23 -0.65
C PHE A 55 -12.59 4.15 -0.60
N ASN A 56 -13.21 4.22 -1.77
CA ASN A 56 -14.64 4.03 -1.97
C ASN A 56 -14.88 3.12 -3.19
N PRO A 57 -15.30 1.84 -3.00
CA PRO A 57 -15.60 1.20 -1.72
C PRO A 57 -14.34 0.94 -0.88
N GLY A 58 -14.52 0.74 0.44
CA GLY A 58 -13.42 0.47 1.37
C GLY A 58 -12.70 -0.86 1.14
N ILE A 59 -13.39 -1.86 0.59
CA ILE A 59 -12.84 -3.14 0.14
C ILE A 59 -13.49 -3.47 -1.22
N PRO A 60 -12.88 -3.07 -2.35
CA PRO A 60 -13.43 -3.36 -3.68
C PRO A 60 -13.38 -4.85 -3.99
N ASN A 61 -14.32 -5.31 -4.82
CA ASN A 61 -14.23 -6.61 -5.48
C ASN A 61 -13.38 -6.50 -6.76
N PRO A 62 -12.89 -7.62 -7.34
CA PRO A 62 -12.29 -7.60 -8.66
C PRO A 62 -13.26 -7.04 -9.69
N ASN A 63 -12.71 -6.31 -10.65
CA ASN A 63 -13.41 -5.62 -11.73
C ASN A 63 -14.41 -4.53 -11.26
N GLN A 64 -14.35 -4.14 -9.98
CA GLN A 64 -15.10 -3.01 -9.45
C GLN A 64 -14.23 -1.75 -9.46
N VAL A 65 -14.75 -0.65 -9.99
CA VAL A 65 -14.06 0.64 -9.93
C VAL A 65 -13.95 1.08 -8.47
N VAL A 66 -12.73 1.41 -8.05
CA VAL A 66 -12.45 2.05 -6.76
C VAL A 66 -12.08 3.52 -7.00
N GLU A 67 -12.78 4.40 -6.31
CA GLU A 67 -12.40 5.80 -6.19
C GLU A 67 -11.39 5.93 -5.05
N ILE A 68 -10.22 6.46 -5.38
CA ILE A 68 -9.14 6.72 -4.43
C ILE A 68 -8.98 8.22 -4.33
N GLN A 69 -9.24 8.76 -3.14
CA GLN A 69 -9.01 10.16 -2.83
C GLN A 69 -7.76 10.29 -1.98
N VAL A 70 -6.81 11.09 -2.44
CA VAL A 70 -5.54 11.37 -1.78
C VAL A 70 -5.61 12.75 -1.17
N LEU A 71 -5.55 12.86 0.15
CA LEU A 71 -5.28 14.08 0.87
C LEU A 71 -3.79 14.16 1.17
N ALA A 72 -3.07 15.01 0.43
CA ALA A 72 -1.65 15.23 0.58
C ALA A 72 -1.39 16.50 1.41
N GLY A 73 -0.54 16.38 2.43
CA GLY A 73 -0.14 17.52 3.27
C GLY A 73 1.30 17.43 3.73
N SER A 74 1.94 18.57 3.98
CA SER A 74 3.20 18.65 4.71
C SER A 74 2.96 18.78 6.22
N ILE A 75 3.89 18.25 7.01
CA ILE A 75 3.92 18.30 8.46
C ILE A 75 5.01 19.31 8.84
N PRO A 76 4.65 20.58 9.11
CA PRO A 76 5.65 21.57 9.47
C PRO A 76 6.22 21.28 10.87
N LYS A 77 7.50 21.63 11.09
CA LYS A 77 8.15 21.51 12.41
C LYS A 77 7.46 22.35 13.49
N THR A 78 6.91 23.50 13.09
CA THR A 78 6.12 24.39 13.94
C THR A 78 4.69 24.45 13.39
N PRO A 79 3.65 24.31 14.23
CA PRO A 79 2.27 24.38 13.77
C PRO A 79 1.98 25.69 13.02
N HIS A 80 1.36 25.57 11.84
CA HIS A 80 0.95 26.72 11.04
C HIS A 80 -0.26 27.42 11.69
N PRO A 81 -0.29 28.76 11.79
CA PRO A 81 -1.38 29.48 12.46
C PRO A 81 -2.76 29.21 11.85
N ARG A 82 -2.83 28.97 10.53
CA ARG A 82 -4.09 28.68 9.81
C ARG A 82 -4.42 27.20 9.69
N PHE A 83 -3.41 26.34 9.58
CA PHE A 83 -3.57 24.94 9.14
C PHE A 83 -3.16 23.93 10.23
N GLY A 84 -2.67 24.40 11.37
CA GLY A 84 -2.20 23.55 12.46
C GLY A 84 -1.03 22.66 12.03
N ASN A 85 -1.17 21.36 12.26
CA ASN A 85 -0.09 20.37 12.07
C ASN A 85 -0.02 19.78 10.65
N ARG A 86 -0.90 20.19 9.74
CA ARG A 86 -0.92 19.70 8.35
C ARG A 86 -1.23 20.84 7.40
N ILE A 87 -0.28 21.20 6.54
CA ILE A 87 -0.49 22.18 5.48
C ILE A 87 -0.81 21.41 4.20
N PRO A 88 -1.95 21.67 3.53
CA PRO A 88 -2.27 20.99 2.27
C PRO A 88 -1.19 21.21 1.20
N LEU A 89 -0.84 20.17 0.45
CA LEU A 89 0.08 20.29 -0.68
C LEU A 89 -0.68 20.73 -1.92
N GLU A 90 -0.76 22.04 -2.14
CA GLU A 90 -1.35 22.61 -3.35
C GLU A 90 -0.40 22.52 -4.56
N GLY A 91 -0.95 22.31 -5.76
CA GLY A 91 -0.17 22.26 -6.99
C GLY A 91 0.75 21.03 -7.15
N ALA A 92 0.75 20.10 -6.19
CA ALA A 92 1.52 18.87 -6.30
C ALA A 92 1.02 18.01 -7.46
N ARG A 93 1.95 17.37 -8.18
CA ARG A 93 1.66 16.38 -9.21
C ARG A 93 1.81 14.99 -8.59
N ILE A 94 0.69 14.33 -8.34
CA ILE A 94 0.67 13.00 -7.71
C ILE A 94 0.43 11.93 -8.77
N THR A 95 1.32 10.96 -8.82
CA THR A 95 1.22 9.76 -9.63
C THR A 95 1.10 8.57 -8.70
N VAL A 96 0.17 7.67 -8.96
CA VAL A 96 0.01 6.41 -8.23
C VAL A 96 0.27 5.26 -9.19
N GLU A 97 1.27 4.45 -8.89
CA GLU A 97 1.52 3.19 -9.56
C GLU A 97 0.91 2.07 -8.73
N ALA A 98 0.07 1.24 -9.35
CA ALA A 98 -0.55 0.11 -8.66
C ALA A 98 0.12 -1.19 -9.11
N ILE A 99 0.49 -2.02 -8.13
CA ILE A 99 1.16 -3.30 -8.32
C ILE A 99 0.21 -4.39 -7.82
N ASN A 100 -0.06 -5.39 -8.66
CA ASN A 100 -0.96 -6.49 -8.31
C ASN A 100 -0.31 -7.46 -7.29
N PRO A 101 -1.09 -8.39 -6.72
CA PRO A 101 -0.57 -9.38 -5.78
C PRO A 101 0.51 -10.31 -6.38
N ALA A 102 0.59 -10.43 -7.71
CA ALA A 102 1.65 -11.17 -8.40
C ALA A 102 2.96 -10.36 -8.56
N GLY A 103 2.99 -9.10 -8.12
CA GLY A 103 4.16 -8.21 -8.23
C GLY A 103 4.28 -7.48 -9.55
N GLU A 104 3.25 -7.50 -10.40
CA GLU A 104 3.23 -6.85 -11.71
C GLU A 104 2.58 -5.47 -11.63
N SER A 105 3.17 -4.49 -12.33
CA SER A 105 2.59 -3.15 -12.44
C SER A 105 1.34 -3.19 -13.34
N ILE A 106 0.18 -2.85 -12.78
CA ILE A 106 -1.09 -2.80 -13.54
C ILE A 106 -1.28 -1.47 -14.27
N GLY A 107 -0.50 -0.44 -13.89
CA GLY A 107 -0.57 0.86 -14.52
C GLY A 107 -0.13 1.99 -13.61
N ARG A 108 0.06 3.15 -14.24
CA ARG A 108 0.44 4.40 -13.61
C ARG A 108 -0.66 5.43 -13.85
N PHE A 109 -1.24 5.90 -12.75
CA PHE A 109 -2.40 6.78 -12.74
C PHE A 109 -1.99 8.18 -12.27
N LEU A 110 -2.40 9.20 -13.02
CA LEU A 110 -2.23 10.59 -12.60
C LEU A 110 -3.44 10.98 -11.75
N ALA A 111 -3.21 11.42 -10.52
CA ALA A 111 -4.27 11.92 -9.66
C ALA A 111 -4.63 13.36 -10.05
N HIS A 112 -5.93 13.63 -10.17
CA HIS A 112 -6.45 14.93 -10.55
C HIS A 112 -6.82 15.75 -9.31
N PRO A 113 -6.44 17.04 -9.23
CA PRO A 113 -6.81 17.88 -8.10
C PRO A 113 -8.33 18.13 -8.07
N PHE A 114 -8.92 18.13 -6.88
CA PHE A 114 -10.30 18.56 -6.70
C PHE A 114 -10.38 20.09 -6.77
N ALA A 115 -11.28 20.60 -7.62
CA ALA A 115 -11.56 22.02 -7.65
C ALA A 115 -12.00 22.51 -6.26
N LEU A 116 -11.41 23.61 -5.79
CA LEU A 116 -11.74 24.25 -4.50
C LEU A 116 -11.31 23.49 -3.23
N GLN A 117 -10.64 22.34 -3.34
CA GLN A 117 -10.17 21.58 -2.18
C GLN A 117 -8.65 21.40 -2.21
N ALA A 118 -7.97 22.33 -1.53
CA ALA A 118 -6.51 22.34 -1.40
C ALA A 118 -5.96 20.99 -0.91
N GLY A 119 -4.93 20.47 -1.58
CA GLY A 119 -4.26 19.23 -1.23
C GLY A 119 -5.08 17.95 -1.42
N ARG A 120 -6.30 18.01 -1.99
CA ARG A 120 -7.10 16.82 -2.29
C ARG A 120 -7.01 16.47 -3.77
N TYR A 121 -6.77 15.19 -4.04
CA TYR A 121 -6.63 14.63 -5.36
C TYR A 121 -7.48 13.38 -5.50
N GLY A 122 -7.96 13.06 -6.69
CA GLY A 122 -8.78 11.89 -6.98
C GLY A 122 -8.25 11.10 -8.16
N LEU A 123 -8.41 9.79 -8.12
CA LEU A 123 -8.16 8.88 -9.23
C LEU A 123 -9.06 7.65 -9.14
N HIS A 124 -9.25 6.98 -10.27
CA HIS A 124 -10.00 5.73 -10.35
C HIS A 124 -9.07 4.60 -10.77
N VAL A 125 -9.19 3.46 -10.09
CA VAL A 125 -8.50 2.22 -10.45
C VAL A 125 -9.53 1.09 -10.51
N THR A 126 -9.31 0.13 -11.40
CA THR A 126 -10.13 -1.09 -11.48
C THR A 126 -9.21 -2.29 -11.26
N PRO A 127 -9.09 -2.82 -10.03
CA PRO A 127 -8.31 -4.02 -9.78
C PRO A 127 -8.95 -5.23 -10.47
N THR A 128 -8.14 -6.15 -10.98
CA THR A 128 -8.60 -7.32 -11.76
C THR A 128 -8.46 -8.65 -11.02
N GLN A 129 -7.68 -8.69 -9.93
CA GLN A 129 -7.37 -9.88 -9.16
C GLN A 129 -7.77 -9.68 -7.69
N ASP A 130 -8.03 -10.78 -6.99
CA ASP A 130 -8.17 -10.79 -5.54
C ASP A 130 -6.79 -10.68 -4.87
N GLY A 131 -6.71 -10.02 -3.71
CA GLY A 131 -5.50 -9.97 -2.89
C GLY A 131 -5.13 -8.58 -2.42
N ILE A 132 -3.87 -8.39 -2.06
CA ILE A 132 -3.36 -7.11 -1.54
C ILE A 132 -2.52 -6.45 -2.62
N TYR A 133 -3.02 -5.34 -3.17
CA TYR A 133 -2.28 -4.50 -4.11
C TYR A 133 -1.32 -3.59 -3.34
N GLU A 134 -0.15 -3.33 -3.91
CA GLU A 134 0.74 -2.26 -3.42
C GLU A 134 0.50 -1.00 -4.26
N LEU A 135 0.20 0.11 -3.60
CA LEU A 135 0.09 1.42 -4.21
C LEU A 135 1.36 2.20 -3.91
N PHE A 136 2.13 2.49 -4.96
CA PHE A 136 3.33 3.32 -4.90
C PHE A 136 2.98 4.75 -5.31
N ILE A 137 2.99 5.65 -4.34
CA ILE A 137 2.65 7.05 -4.50
C ILE A 137 3.93 7.83 -4.75
N GLN A 138 3.99 8.50 -5.89
CA GLN A 138 5.05 9.42 -6.26
C GLN A 138 4.46 10.82 -6.40
N ALA A 139 4.81 11.72 -5.49
CA ALA A 139 4.42 13.11 -5.55
C ALA A 139 5.61 13.99 -5.96
N ARG A 140 5.35 14.99 -6.79
CA ARG A 140 6.24 16.13 -6.99
C ARG A 140 5.57 17.38 -6.45
N THR A 141 6.17 18.06 -5.47
CA THR A 141 5.61 19.29 -4.89
C THR A 141 5.67 20.44 -5.89
N ALA A 142 5.02 21.57 -5.57
CA ALA A 142 5.09 22.79 -6.38
C ALA A 142 6.54 23.32 -6.49
N GLU A 143 7.35 23.09 -5.46
CA GLU A 143 8.77 23.44 -5.39
C GLU A 143 9.68 22.45 -6.15
N GLY A 144 9.12 21.35 -6.67
CA GLY A 144 9.86 20.33 -7.42
C GLY A 144 10.46 19.20 -6.57
N GLU A 145 10.21 19.19 -5.26
CA GLU A 145 10.66 18.12 -4.37
C GLU A 145 9.94 16.81 -4.70
N LYS A 146 10.67 15.70 -4.67
CA LYS A 146 10.12 14.35 -4.91
C LYS A 146 9.85 13.67 -3.58
N VAL A 147 8.63 13.16 -3.43
CA VAL A 147 8.20 12.44 -2.24
C VAL A 147 7.62 11.10 -2.67
N GLU A 148 8.00 10.05 -1.97
CA GLU A 148 7.55 8.69 -2.26
C GLU A 148 6.91 8.05 -1.02
N ALA A 149 5.83 7.32 -1.21
CA ALA A 149 5.17 6.56 -0.16
C ALA A 149 4.60 5.25 -0.72
N ARG A 150 4.49 4.24 0.13
CA ARG A 150 3.91 2.93 -0.22
C ARG A 150 2.74 2.63 0.68
N MET A 151 1.73 1.98 0.14
CA MET A 151 0.64 1.43 0.94
C MET A 151 0.02 0.20 0.31
N LYS A 152 -0.84 -0.46 1.08
CA LYS A 152 -1.51 -1.69 0.69
C LYS A 152 -3.01 -1.45 0.54
N MET A 153 -3.57 -1.92 -0.57
CA MET A 153 -5.00 -1.87 -0.89
C MET A 153 -5.55 -3.31 -1.03
N PRO A 154 -6.34 -3.81 -0.08
CA PRO A 154 -6.98 -5.11 -0.14
C PRO A 154 -8.16 -5.08 -1.11
N VAL A 155 -8.22 -6.07 -1.98
CA VAL A 155 -9.28 -6.32 -2.95
C VAL A 155 -9.88 -7.67 -2.59
N ASN A 156 -11.15 -7.67 -2.17
CA ASN A 156 -11.90 -8.84 -1.71
C ASN A 156 -11.23 -9.63 -0.56
N VAL A 157 -10.32 -9.00 0.20
CA VAL A 157 -9.70 -9.59 1.39
C VAL A 157 -10.42 -9.07 2.64
N TRP A 158 -11.25 -9.93 3.24
CA TRP A 158 -11.98 -9.66 4.49
C TRP A 158 -12.24 -10.96 5.28
N PRO A 159 -11.94 -11.02 6.60
CA PRO A 159 -11.33 -9.99 7.44
C PRO A 159 -9.93 -9.65 6.98
N LEU A 160 -9.44 -8.50 7.44
CA LEU A 160 -8.10 -8.06 7.10
C LEU A 160 -7.08 -8.88 7.89
N PRO A 161 -5.92 -9.13 7.30
CA PRO A 161 -4.81 -9.67 8.07
C PRO A 161 -4.37 -8.60 9.11
N LYS A 162 -3.94 -9.03 10.29
CA LYS A 162 -3.64 -8.16 11.45
C LYS A 162 -2.65 -7.04 11.12
N GLU A 163 -1.77 -7.29 10.16
CA GLU A 163 -0.79 -6.35 9.64
C GLU A 163 -1.42 -5.14 8.94
N LEU A 164 -2.67 -5.27 8.47
CA LEU A 164 -3.45 -4.24 7.78
C LEU A 164 -4.61 -3.69 8.61
N GLU A 165 -4.81 -4.18 9.83
CA GLU A 165 -5.82 -3.66 10.76
C GLU A 165 -5.41 -2.31 11.37
N GLY A 166 -4.10 -2.01 11.38
CA GLY A 166 -3.55 -0.72 11.78
C GLY A 166 -3.68 0.35 10.69
N GLY A 167 -4.04 1.56 11.07
CA GLY A 167 -4.19 2.68 10.16
C GLY A 167 -2.86 3.19 9.59
N GLY A 168 -2.19 2.42 8.73
CA GLY A 168 -1.11 2.85 7.82
C GLY A 168 0.12 3.55 8.42
N ASP A 169 0.17 3.78 9.74
CA ASP A 169 1.37 4.23 10.43
C ASP A 169 2.38 3.08 10.32
N ASP A 170 3.24 3.18 9.30
CA ASP A 170 4.42 2.36 9.18
C ASP A 170 5.07 2.28 10.56
N VAL A 171 5.25 1.06 11.07
CA VAL A 171 5.75 0.76 12.42
C VAL A 171 7.26 1.04 12.49
N GLY A 172 7.71 2.13 11.86
CA GLY A 172 9.02 2.74 12.00
C GLY A 172 8.85 4.09 12.68
N ASN A 173 9.04 4.11 14.00
CA ASN A 173 9.17 5.31 14.85
C ASN A 173 7.91 5.78 15.61
N SER A 174 7.10 4.87 16.18
CA SER A 174 6.43 5.19 17.45
C SER A 174 7.46 5.09 18.57
N GLY A 175 8.34 6.09 18.65
CA GLY A 175 9.15 6.33 19.84
C GLY A 175 8.22 6.46 21.04
N ARG A 176 7.97 5.35 21.74
CA ARG A 176 7.47 5.34 23.12
C ARG A 176 8.44 6.23 23.89
N ARG A 177 8.07 7.49 24.10
CA ARG A 177 8.74 8.39 25.04
C ARG A 177 8.72 7.69 26.39
N ARG A 178 9.84 7.06 26.74
CA ARG A 178 10.06 6.67 28.14
C ARG A 178 10.08 7.97 28.95
N PRO A 179 9.40 8.03 30.10
CA PRO A 179 9.51 9.17 30.98
C PRO A 179 10.99 9.34 31.37
N VAL A 180 11.55 10.52 31.11
CA VAL A 180 12.87 10.91 31.60
C VAL A 180 12.72 11.14 33.10
N ILE A 181 13.06 10.12 33.89
CA ILE A 181 13.24 10.29 35.33
C ILE A 181 14.57 11.02 35.51
N LYS A 182 14.51 12.32 35.81
CA LYS A 182 15.69 13.06 36.28
C LYS A 182 16.02 12.54 37.68
N LYS A 183 17.25 12.07 37.87
CA LYS A 183 17.87 11.90 39.19
C LYS A 183 18.57 13.19 39.57
#